data_AF-A0A1F5RG13-F1
#
_entry.id   AF-A0A1F5RG13-F1
#
_cell.length_a   1.000
_cell.length_b   1.000
_cell.length_c   1.000
_cell.angle_alpha   90.00
_cell.angle_beta   90.00
_cell.angle_gamma   90.00
#
_symmetry.space_group_name_H-M   'P 1'
#
loop_
_entity.id
_entity.type
_entity.pdbx_description
1 polymer ?
#
loop_
_entity_poly.entity_id
_entity_poly.type
_entity_poly.pdbx_seq_one_letter_code
_entity_poly.pdbx_strand_id
1 'polypeptide(L)'
;MEISIPAELLFAVGVALFCLSLFLYARILKRLLAVIRRESGIWVLPMVGAGFLALGAIFHFIPLAIYPQLDPSRTDQLMQICQNRSAEAAGIFLAGIISILAGWMYTRWTSR
;
A
#
# COMPACT_ATOMS: atom_id res chain seq x y z
N MET A 1 7.26 -23.05 11.57
CA MET A 1 6.22 -22.25 12.27
C MET A 1 4.92 -22.39 11.49
N GLU A 2 3.79 -22.50 12.18
CA GLU A 2 2.49 -22.57 11.52
C GLU A 2 2.03 -21.18 11.06
N ILE A 3 1.40 -21.13 9.89
CA ILE A 3 0.80 -19.90 9.35
C ILE A 3 -0.51 -19.64 10.10
N SER A 4 -0.63 -18.48 10.74
CA SER A 4 -1.85 -18.09 11.44
C SER A 4 -2.89 -17.53 10.46
N ILE A 5 -3.82 -18.38 10.04
CA ILE A 5 -4.92 -17.99 9.13
C ILE A 5 -5.69 -16.75 9.61
N PRO A 6 -6.02 -16.59 10.91
CA PRO A 6 -6.67 -15.36 11.40
C PRO A 6 -5.84 -14.10 11.16
N ALA A 7 -4.52 -14.18 11.32
CA ALA A 7 -3.63 -13.04 11.11
C ALA A 7 -3.53 -12.66 9.63
N GLU A 8 -3.42 -13.66 8.75
CA GLU A 8 -3.39 -13.46 7.29
C GLU A 8 -4.70 -12.83 6.78
N LEU A 9 -5.84 -13.28 7.32
CA LEU A 9 -7.14 -12.70 6.98
C LEU A 9 -7.26 -11.24 7.46
N LEU A 10 -6.81 -10.95 8.68
CA LEU A 10 -6.79 -9.59 9.21
C LEU A 10 -5.91 -8.66 8.36
N PHE A 11 -4.73 -9.14 7.95
CA PHE A 11 -3.85 -8.41 7.05
C PHE A 11 -4.52 -8.15 5.70
N ALA A 12 -5.10 -9.18 5.07
CA ALA A 12 -5.79 -9.05 3.78
C ALA A 12 -6.91 -8.01 3.82
N VAL A 13 -7.76 -8.08 4.86
CA VAL A 13 -8.86 -7.12 5.07
C VAL A 13 -8.32 -5.71 5.32
N GLY A 14 -7.29 -5.57 6.16
CA GLY A 14 -6.66 -4.29 6.47
C GLY A 14 -6.08 -3.61 5.22
N VAL A 15 -5.36 -4.37 4.39
CA VAL A 15 -4.81 -3.87 3.13
C VAL A 15 -5.91 -3.51 2.13
N ALA A 16 -6.96 -4.33 2.01
CA ALA A 16 -8.09 -4.03 1.12
C ALA A 16 -8.79 -2.72 1.52
N LEU A 17 -9.04 -2.52 2.82
CA LEU A 17 -9.62 -1.29 3.35
C LEU A 17 -8.69 -0.09 3.14
N PHE A 18 -7.38 -0.27 3.29
CA PHE A 18 -6.42 0.81 3.06
C PHE A 18 -6.30 1.18 1.57
N CYS A 19 -6.30 0.20 0.66
CA CYS A 19 -6.43 0.46 -0.77
C CYS A 19 -7.71 1.24 -1.09
N LEU A 20 -8.85 0.82 -0.56
CA LEU A 20 -10.13 1.51 -0.74
C LEU A 20 -10.07 2.95 -0.23
N SER A 21 -9.46 3.19 0.93
CA SER A 21 -9.34 4.53 1.49
C SER A 21 -8.48 5.44 0.62
N LEU A 22 -7.40 4.93 0.00
CA LEU A 22 -6.58 5.68 -0.95
C LEU A 22 -7.34 6.02 -2.24
N PHE A 23 -8.17 5.11 -2.75
CA PHE A 23 -9.07 5.39 -3.88
C PHE A 23 -10.11 6.47 -3.54
N LEU A 24 -10.73 6.39 -2.37
CA LEU A 24 -11.67 7.41 -1.90
C LEU A 24 -10.96 8.76 -1.72
N TYR A 25 -9.76 8.75 -1.14
CA TYR A 25 -8.94 9.94 -0.97
C TYR A 25 -8.64 10.61 -2.31
N ALA A 26 -8.20 9.87 -3.33
CA ALA A 26 -7.99 10.41 -4.68
C ALA A 26 -9.25 11.08 -5.25
N ARG A 27 -10.43 10.46 -5.10
CA ARG A 27 -11.71 11.02 -5.58
C ARG A 27 -12.10 12.29 -4.83
N ILE A 28 -11.91 12.31 -3.50
CA ILE A 28 -12.16 13.49 -2.67
C ILE A 28 -11.23 14.62 -3.09
N LEU A 29 -9.93 14.35 -3.21
CA LEU A 29 -8.93 15.33 -3.62
C LEU A 29 -9.25 15.92 -5.00
N LYS A 30 -9.67 15.09 -5.97
CA LYS A 30 -10.11 15.56 -7.29
C LYS A 30 -11.28 16.56 -7.19
N ARG A 31 -12.27 16.28 -6.33
CA ARG A 31 -13.42 17.18 -6.11
C ARG A 31 -12.97 18.48 -5.43
N LEU A 32 -12.10 18.39 -4.43
CA LEU A 32 -11.58 19.56 -3.73
C LEU A 32 -10.78 20.49 -4.67
N LEU A 33 -9.95 19.93 -5.55
CA LEU A 33 -9.23 20.70 -6.57
C LEU A 33 -10.17 21.45 -7.52
N ALA A 34 -11.29 20.82 -7.91
CA ALA A 34 -12.31 21.47 -8.73
C ALA A 34 -12.97 22.65 -8.01
N VAL A 35 -13.22 22.55 -6.70
CA VAL A 35 -13.80 23.62 -5.88
C VAL A 35 -12.90 24.86 -5.86
N ILE A 36 -11.57 24.66 -5.71
CA ILE A 36 -10.61 25.77 -5.73
C ILE A 36 -10.18 26.18 -7.15
N ARG A 37 -10.85 25.66 -8.19
CA ARG A 37 -10.57 25.91 -9.62
C ARG A 37 -9.10 25.68 -10.00
N ARG A 38 -8.46 24.68 -9.40
CA ARG A 38 -7.06 24.36 -9.65
C ARG A 38 -6.92 23.11 -10.48
N GLU A 39 -6.48 23.30 -11.72
CA GLU A 39 -6.20 22.22 -12.66
C GLU A 39 -4.86 21.57 -12.31
N SER A 40 -4.91 20.53 -11.48
CA SER A 40 -3.71 19.76 -11.11
C SER A 40 -4.00 18.26 -11.06
N GLY A 41 -3.02 17.47 -11.48
CA GLY A 41 -3.08 16.01 -11.48
C GLY A 41 -2.76 15.36 -10.13
N ILE A 42 -2.54 16.11 -9.04
CA ILE A 42 -2.10 15.51 -7.76
C ILE A 42 -3.09 14.51 -7.16
N TRP A 43 -4.36 14.54 -7.58
CA TRP A 43 -5.35 13.53 -7.20
C TRP A 43 -5.00 12.12 -7.68
N VAL A 44 -4.11 11.99 -8.67
CA VAL A 44 -3.61 10.69 -9.15
C VAL A 44 -2.60 10.08 -8.18
N LEU A 45 -1.91 10.89 -7.37
CA LEU A 45 -0.87 10.40 -6.46
C LEU A 45 -1.42 9.35 -5.46
N PRO A 46 -2.54 9.56 -4.74
CA PRO A 46 -3.09 8.52 -3.89
C PRO A 46 -3.52 7.25 -4.66
N MET A 47 -3.92 7.36 -5.94
CA MET A 47 -4.19 6.18 -6.77
C MET A 47 -2.92 5.40 -7.08
N VAL A 48 -1.81 6.09 -7.39
CA VAL A 48 -0.50 5.47 -7.55
C VAL A 48 -0.06 4.82 -6.24
N GLY A 49 -0.31 5.47 -5.11
CA GLY A 49 -0.08 4.91 -3.78
C GLY A 49 -0.87 3.62 -3.56
N ALA A 50 -2.16 3.58 -3.93
CA ALA A 50 -2.96 2.36 -3.88
C ALA A 50 -2.37 1.23 -4.76
N GLY A 51 -1.80 1.59 -5.91
CA GLY A 51 -1.07 0.64 -6.77
C GLY A 51 0.15 0.04 -6.08
N PHE A 52 1.00 0.85 -5.44
CA PHE A 52 2.14 0.36 -4.67
C PHE A 52 1.73 -0.51 -3.49
N LEU A 53 0.66 -0.14 -2.79
CA LEU A 53 0.12 -0.94 -1.69
C LEU A 53 -0.39 -2.30 -2.18
N ALA A 54 -1.12 -2.34 -3.30
CA ALA A 54 -1.58 -3.59 -3.90
C ALA A 54 -0.41 -4.48 -4.36
N LEU A 55 0.63 -3.90 -4.96
CA LEU A 55 1.86 -4.63 -5.30
C LEU A 55 2.55 -5.19 -4.05
N GLY A 56 2.66 -4.38 -2.98
CA GLY A 56 3.22 -4.84 -1.70
C GLY A 56 2.44 -6.03 -1.13
N ALA A 57 1.10 -6.00 -1.23
CA ALA A 57 0.24 -7.11 -0.83
C ALA A 57 0.50 -8.39 -1.64
N ILE A 58 0.77 -8.27 -2.94
CA ILE A 58 1.14 -9.43 -3.77
C ILE A 58 2.43 -10.06 -3.25
N PHE A 59 3.46 -9.25 -2.96
CA PHE A 59 4.71 -9.75 -2.37
C PHE A 59 4.51 -10.39 -1.00
N HIS A 60 3.54 -9.93 -0.21
CA HIS A 60 3.17 -10.58 1.05
C HIS A 60 2.71 -12.04 0.82
N PHE A 61 1.84 -12.28 -0.16
CA PHE A 61 1.22 -13.59 -0.38
C PHE A 61 2.06 -14.57 -1.21
N ILE A 62 3.06 -14.09 -1.98
CA ILE A 62 3.93 -14.96 -2.79
C ILE A 62 4.60 -16.07 -1.95
N PRO A 63 5.30 -15.78 -0.84
CA PRO A 63 5.92 -16.83 -0.04
C PRO A 63 4.91 -17.79 0.58
N LEU A 64 3.72 -17.32 0.95
CA LEU A 64 2.65 -18.18 1.50
C LEU A 64 2.13 -19.17 0.44
N ALA A 65 2.03 -18.73 -0.82
CA ALA A 65 1.59 -19.59 -1.91
C ALA A 65 2.65 -20.64 -2.31
N ILE A 66 3.93 -20.27 -2.27
CA ILE A 66 5.05 -21.17 -2.64
C ILE A 66 5.38 -22.13 -1.49
N TYR A 67 5.33 -21.66 -0.25
CA TYR A 67 5.73 -22.40 0.93
C TYR A 67 4.61 -22.45 1.98
N PRO A 68 3.64 -23.38 1.83
CA PRO A 68 2.56 -23.55 2.80
C PRO A 68 3.06 -24.03 4.18
N GLN A 69 4.27 -24.59 4.24
CA GLN A 69 4.94 -24.97 5.48
C GLN A 69 6.32 -24.29 5.56
N LEU A 70 6.56 -23.61 6.68
CA LEU A 70 7.79 -22.88 6.94
C LEU A 70 8.79 -23.78 7.67
N ASP A 71 9.89 -24.12 6.99
CA ASP A 71 11.04 -24.81 7.57
C ASP A 71 12.14 -23.78 7.91
N PRO A 72 12.34 -23.43 9.18
CA PRO A 72 13.33 -22.43 9.58
C PRO A 72 14.78 -22.87 9.32
N SER A 73 15.03 -24.16 9.04
CA SER A 73 16.38 -24.66 8.74
C SER A 73 16.81 -24.41 7.30
N ARG A 74 15.85 -24.05 6.42
CA ARG A 74 16.09 -23.76 5.01
C ARG A 74 16.42 -22.29 4.79
N THR A 75 17.70 -22.01 4.61
CA THR A 75 18.22 -20.64 4.43
C THR A 75 17.77 -19.99 3.13
N ASP A 76 17.54 -20.75 2.08
CA ASP A 76 16.96 -20.31 0.81
C ASP A 76 15.53 -19.79 0.99
N GLN A 77 14.70 -20.55 1.71
CA GLN A 77 13.33 -20.18 2.03
C GLN A 77 13.28 -18.90 2.86
N LEU A 78 14.11 -18.80 3.90
CA LEU A 78 14.21 -17.61 4.73
C LEU A 78 14.63 -16.38 3.93
N MET A 79 15.63 -16.52 3.06
CA MET A 79 16.10 -15.42 2.22
C MET A 79 14.99 -14.90 1.30
N GLN A 80 14.25 -15.80 0.65
CA GLN A 80 13.13 -15.42 -0.21
C GLN A 80 12.02 -14.72 0.59
N ILE A 81 11.67 -15.23 1.77
CA ILE A 81 10.68 -14.56 2.64
C ILE A 81 11.16 -13.15 2.99
N CYS A 82 12.40 -12.97 3.44
CA CYS A 82 12.94 -11.66 3.80
C CYS A 82 12.90 -10.67 2.62
N GLN A 83 13.24 -11.11 1.41
CA GLN A 83 13.17 -10.29 0.20
C GLN A 83 11.72 -9.86 -0.10
N ASN A 84 10.78 -10.80 -0.04
CA ASN A 84 9.36 -10.52 -0.28
C ASN A 84 8.76 -9.59 0.80
N ARG A 85 9.09 -9.81 2.08
CA ARG A 85 8.68 -8.93 3.19
C ARG A 85 9.26 -7.52 3.07
N SER A 86 10.48 -7.41 2.55
CA SER A 86 11.11 -6.11 2.28
C SER A 86 10.41 -5.39 1.12
N ALA A 87 10.05 -6.11 0.05
CA ALA A 87 9.27 -5.57 -1.06
C ALA A 87 7.85 -5.14 -0.65
N GLU A 88 7.19 -5.94 0.20
CA GLU A 88 5.92 -5.60 0.85
C GLU A 88 6.03 -4.29 1.63
N ALA A 89 7.01 -4.20 2.53
CA ALA A 89 7.24 -3.01 3.35
C ALA A 89 7.53 -1.77 2.49
N ALA A 90 8.32 -1.92 1.43
CA ALA A 90 8.57 -0.84 0.47
C ALA A 90 7.29 -0.39 -0.24
N GLY A 91 6.42 -1.31 -0.66
CA GLY A 91 5.13 -1.00 -1.25
C GLY A 91 4.23 -0.19 -0.31
N ILE A 92 4.13 -0.61 0.95
CA ILE A 92 3.36 0.09 1.99
C ILE A 92 3.94 1.49 2.27
N PHE A 93 5.27 1.59 2.39
CA PHE A 93 5.96 2.85 2.65
C PHE A 93 5.78 3.86 1.51
N LEU A 94 5.98 3.42 0.26
CA LEU A 94 5.78 4.26 -0.92
C LEU A 94 4.32 4.71 -1.05
N ALA A 95 3.36 3.81 -0.78
CA ALA A 95 1.95 4.17 -0.75
C ALA A 95 1.65 5.31 0.23
N GLY A 96 2.22 5.23 1.43
CA GLY A 96 2.11 6.28 2.46
C GLY A 96 2.75 7.60 2.03
N ILE A 97 4.02 7.58 1.62
CA ILE A 97 4.75 8.81 1.23
C ILE A 97 4.08 9.53 0.07
N ILE A 98 3.69 8.82 -0.98
CA ILE A 98 3.07 9.42 -2.17
C ILE A 98 1.72 10.06 -1.80
N SER A 99 0.95 9.39 -0.93
CA SER A 99 -0.34 9.90 -0.47
C SER A 99 -0.17 11.14 0.44
N ILE A 100 0.82 11.15 1.33
CA ILE A 100 1.15 12.31 2.17
C ILE A 100 1.57 13.51 1.30
N LEU A 101 2.39 13.28 0.28
CA LEU A 101 2.81 14.33 -0.65
C LEU A 101 1.61 14.99 -1.34
N ALA A 102 0.63 14.21 -1.79
CA ALA A 102 -0.60 14.73 -2.38
C ALA A 102 -1.35 15.67 -1.42
N GLY A 103 -1.47 15.26 -0.16
CA GLY A 103 -2.17 16.03 0.88
C GLY A 103 -1.43 17.30 1.24
N TRP A 104 -0.12 17.20 1.41
CA TRP A 104 0.74 18.34 1.69
C TRP A 104 0.69 19.40 0.57
N MET A 105 0.75 18.98 -0.70
CA MET A 105 0.63 19.88 -1.84
C MET A 105 -0.72 20.61 -1.85
N TYR A 106 -1.81 19.87 -1.63
CA TYR A 106 -3.15 20.45 -1.54
C TYR A 106 -3.24 21.49 -0.42
N THR A 107 -2.85 21.13 0.81
CA THR A 107 -2.88 22.01 1.98
C THR A 107 -2.06 23.29 1.73
N ARG A 108 -0.87 23.15 1.14
CA ARG A 108 -0.02 24.30 0.80
C ARG A 108 -0.69 25.27 -0.18
N TRP A 109 -1.57 24.79 -1.05
CA TRP A 109 -2.31 25.63 -2.00
C TRP A 109 -3.54 26.29 -1.40
N THR A 110 -4.14 25.70 -0.37
CA THR A 110 -5.32 26.27 0.29
C THR A 110 -4.99 27.18 1.47
N SER A 111 -3.79 27.07 2.03
CA SER A 111 -3.34 27.89 3.17
C SER A 111 -2.59 29.17 2.74
N ARG A 112 -2.56 29.49 1.45
CA ARG A 112 -2.01 30.73 0.89
C ARG A 112 -3.13 31.53 0.26
#